data_AF-A0A3D6CI71-F1
#
_entry.id   AF-A0A3D6CI71-F1
#
_cell.length_a   1.000
_cell.length_b   1.000
_cell.length_c   1.000
_cell.angle_alpha   90.00
_cell.angle_beta   90.00
_cell.angle_gamma   90.00
#
_symmetry.space_group_name_H-M   'P 1'
#
loop_
_entity.id
_entity.type
_entity.pdbx_description
1 polymer ?
#
loop_
_entity_poly.entity_id
_entity_poly.type
_entity_poly.pdbx_seq_one_letter_code
_entity_poly.pdbx_strand_id
1 'polypeptide(L)'
;MKLFDNTEVAFSLKSNAELLRANFLYKMIQNQALVRIGSAITNFALKANLPVTGIIRATVFNHFCGGVTEEDCIPTINKLHSKGVSSVLDYSVEGKEAESEFDETLAKVLKVINFGKVNKAIPFAVFKPTGLGRFALFQKITEKEALTAAEEVEWQRVKERFDIIGKAAHEKGFPLLVDGEESWMQDAADAVVEDLMLRYNQERPLVFNTL
;
A
#
# COMPACT_ATOMS: atom_id res chain seq x y z
N MET A 1 -4.65 -12.82 -28.02
CA MET A 1 -3.67 -11.90 -27.41
C MET A 1 -2.52 -12.76 -26.86
N LYS A 2 -1.39 -12.87 -27.57
CA LYS A 2 -0.28 -13.80 -27.22
C LYS A 2 0.78 -13.19 -26.28
N LEU A 3 0.56 -11.97 -25.76
CA LEU A 3 1.56 -11.28 -24.93
C LEU A 3 1.72 -11.89 -23.52
N PHE A 4 0.69 -12.56 -22.98
CA PHE A 4 0.69 -13.04 -21.59
C PHE A 4 0.90 -14.56 -21.43
N ASP A 5 1.08 -15.30 -22.52
CA ASP A 5 1.15 -16.77 -22.47
C ASP A 5 2.59 -17.31 -22.33
N ASN A 6 3.61 -16.43 -22.42
CA ASN A 6 5.00 -16.84 -22.33
C ASN A 6 5.48 -16.90 -20.87
N THR A 7 5.33 -18.07 -20.26
CA THR A 7 5.74 -18.34 -18.88
C THR A 7 7.25 -18.31 -18.67
N GLU A 8 8.04 -18.64 -19.69
CA GLU A 8 9.51 -18.55 -19.63
C GLU A 8 9.95 -17.10 -19.36
N VAL A 9 9.37 -16.14 -20.09
CA VAL A 9 9.63 -14.71 -19.88
C VAL A 9 9.08 -14.25 -18.53
N ALA A 10 7.82 -14.61 -18.22
CA ALA A 10 7.13 -14.18 -16.99
C ALA A 10 7.87 -14.64 -15.71
N PHE A 11 8.46 -15.84 -15.73
CA PHE A 11 9.17 -16.42 -14.59
C PHE A 11 10.70 -16.39 -14.76
N SER A 12 11.24 -15.63 -15.71
CA SER A 12 12.69 -15.54 -15.98
C SER A 12 13.54 -15.07 -14.79
N LEU A 13 12.91 -14.46 -13.78
CA LEU A 13 13.55 -14.03 -12.54
C LEU A 13 13.44 -15.06 -11.40
N LYS A 14 12.81 -16.22 -11.62
CA LYS A 14 12.55 -17.23 -10.59
C LYS A 14 13.28 -18.52 -10.91
N SER A 15 13.87 -19.11 -9.88
CA SER A 15 14.43 -20.46 -9.94
C SER A 15 13.33 -21.53 -9.84
N ASN A 16 13.62 -22.75 -10.30
CA ASN A 16 12.71 -23.89 -10.15
C ASN A 16 12.30 -24.13 -8.68
N ALA A 17 13.22 -23.92 -7.74
CA ALA A 17 12.93 -24.04 -6.31
C ALA A 17 11.92 -22.98 -5.83
N GLU A 18 12.06 -21.72 -6.27
CA GLU A 18 11.09 -20.66 -5.95
C GLU A 18 9.71 -20.96 -6.55
N LEU A 19 9.65 -21.48 -7.79
CA LEU A 19 8.40 -21.83 -8.45
C LEU A 19 7.69 -23.01 -7.78
N LEU A 20 8.42 -24.06 -7.41
CA LEU A 20 7.87 -25.20 -6.68
C LEU A 20 7.37 -24.80 -5.29
N ARG A 21 8.10 -23.94 -4.58
CA ARG A 21 7.68 -23.39 -3.29
C ARG A 21 6.39 -22.57 -3.43
N ALA A 22 6.31 -21.70 -4.43
CA ALA A 22 5.11 -20.92 -4.73
C ALA A 22 3.91 -21.84 -5.03
N ASN A 23 4.09 -22.85 -5.89
CA ASN A 23 3.05 -23.81 -6.21
C ASN A 23 2.54 -24.57 -4.98
N PHE A 24 3.45 -25.02 -4.11
CA PHE A 24 3.08 -25.65 -2.85
C PHE A 24 2.30 -24.69 -1.94
N LEU A 25 2.76 -23.45 -1.79
CA LEU A 25 2.10 -22.43 -0.99
C LEU A 25 0.67 -22.14 -1.48
N TYR A 26 0.48 -21.93 -2.78
CA TYR A 26 -0.85 -21.68 -3.35
C TYR A 26 -1.80 -22.85 -3.13
N LYS A 27 -1.32 -24.09 -3.28
CA LYS A 27 -2.14 -25.28 -2.98
C LYS A 27 -2.57 -25.34 -1.51
N MET A 28 -1.72 -24.93 -0.59
CA MET A 28 -2.09 -24.84 0.83
C MET A 28 -3.14 -23.75 1.08
N ILE A 29 -2.96 -22.56 0.51
CA ILE A 29 -3.87 -21.42 0.71
C ILE A 29 -5.25 -21.67 0.08
N GLN A 30 -5.32 -22.47 -0.99
CA GLN A 30 -6.59 -22.91 -1.58
C GLN A 30 -7.43 -23.80 -0.63
N ASN A 31 -6.82 -24.40 0.39
CA ASN A 31 -7.55 -25.18 1.38
C ASN A 31 -8.01 -24.31 2.55
N GLN A 32 -9.29 -23.94 2.56
CA GLN A 32 -9.87 -23.07 3.58
C GLN A 32 -9.71 -23.59 5.01
N ALA A 33 -9.75 -24.91 5.22
CA ALA A 33 -9.57 -25.50 6.55
C ALA A 33 -8.13 -25.32 7.05
N LEU A 34 -7.13 -25.55 6.19
CA LEU A 34 -5.72 -25.32 6.52
C LEU A 34 -5.44 -23.85 6.80
N VAL A 35 -6.00 -22.93 6.00
CA VAL A 35 -5.85 -21.49 6.25
C VAL A 35 -6.43 -21.10 7.61
N ARG A 36 -7.65 -21.56 7.95
CA ARG A 36 -8.28 -21.26 9.25
C ARG A 36 -7.45 -21.77 10.42
N ILE A 37 -6.97 -23.01 10.36
CA ILE A 37 -6.14 -23.61 11.41
C ILE A 37 -4.79 -22.89 11.50
N GLY A 38 -4.14 -22.65 10.37
CA GLY A 38 -2.85 -21.96 10.29
C GLY A 38 -2.91 -20.54 10.87
N SER A 39 -3.95 -19.78 10.54
CA SER A 39 -4.17 -18.44 11.10
C SER A 39 -4.38 -18.48 12.62
N ALA A 40 -5.16 -19.44 13.14
CA ALA A 40 -5.39 -19.58 14.57
C ALA A 40 -4.08 -19.91 15.32
N ILE A 41 -3.30 -20.87 14.81
CA ILE A 41 -2.00 -21.26 15.39
C ILE A 41 -1.01 -20.10 15.35
N THR A 42 -0.92 -19.41 14.21
CA THR A 42 -0.01 -18.27 14.03
C THR A 42 -0.34 -17.15 15.02
N ASN A 43 -1.62 -16.79 15.14
CA ASN A 43 -2.07 -15.77 16.08
C ASN A 43 -1.79 -16.16 17.54
N PHE A 44 -2.01 -17.42 17.91
CA PHE A 44 -1.64 -17.91 19.24
C PHE A 44 -0.14 -17.80 19.48
N ALA A 45 0.68 -18.28 18.54
CA ALA A 45 2.13 -18.28 18.68
C ALA A 45 2.71 -16.87 18.80
N LEU A 46 2.19 -15.90 18.04
CA LEU A 46 2.59 -14.49 18.14
C LEU A 46 2.18 -13.90 19.50
N LYS A 47 0.93 -14.12 19.96
CA LYS A 47 0.46 -13.64 21.26
C LYS A 47 1.23 -14.25 22.44
N ALA A 48 1.65 -15.50 22.30
CA ALA A 48 2.46 -16.20 23.29
C ALA A 48 3.97 -15.90 23.16
N ASN A 49 4.39 -14.99 22.26
CA ASN A 49 5.78 -14.65 21.98
C ASN A 49 6.67 -15.86 21.63
N LEU A 50 6.09 -16.88 20.99
CA LEU A 50 6.86 -18.03 20.50
C LEU A 50 7.74 -17.61 19.30
N PRO A 51 8.93 -18.22 19.13
CA PRO A 51 9.89 -17.84 18.09
C PRO A 51 9.51 -18.36 16.69
N VAL A 52 8.31 -18.01 16.22
CA VAL A 52 7.75 -18.46 14.93
C VAL A 52 7.97 -17.47 13.78
N THR A 53 8.47 -16.27 14.08
CA THR A 53 8.68 -15.19 13.10
C THR A 53 9.57 -15.59 11.94
N GLY A 54 10.62 -16.37 12.19
CA GLY A 54 11.51 -16.90 11.14
C GLY A 54 10.79 -17.85 10.17
N ILE A 55 9.90 -18.70 10.68
CA ILE A 55 9.11 -19.63 9.86
C ILE A 55 8.11 -18.86 9.01
N ILE A 56 7.40 -17.90 9.61
CA ILE A 56 6.45 -17.01 8.91
C ILE A 56 7.20 -16.24 7.81
N ARG A 57 8.38 -15.70 8.13
CA ARG A 57 9.23 -14.99 7.17
C ARG A 57 9.59 -15.88 5.98
N ALA A 58 10.11 -17.08 6.25
CA ALA A 58 10.58 -18.01 5.23
C ALA A 58 9.48 -18.63 4.35
N THR A 59 8.21 -18.51 4.75
CA THR A 59 7.07 -19.13 4.06
C THR A 59 6.16 -18.09 3.40
N VAL A 60 5.07 -17.71 4.05
CA VAL A 60 4.03 -16.82 3.50
C VAL A 60 4.58 -15.41 3.26
N PHE A 61 5.35 -14.87 4.20
CA PHE A 61 5.77 -13.47 4.15
C PHE A 61 6.67 -13.18 2.95
N ASN A 62 7.76 -13.92 2.76
CA ASN A 62 8.67 -13.69 1.63
C ASN A 62 8.04 -13.93 0.24
N HIS A 63 6.87 -14.58 0.19
CA HIS A 63 6.14 -14.77 -1.07
C HIS A 63 5.26 -13.57 -1.42
N PHE A 64 4.65 -12.91 -0.44
CA PHE A 64 3.70 -11.80 -0.65
C PHE A 64 4.25 -10.42 -0.30
N CYS A 65 5.23 -10.33 0.60
CA CYS A 65 5.80 -9.08 1.09
C CYS A 65 7.24 -8.92 0.58
N GLY A 66 7.56 -7.72 0.08
CA GLY A 66 8.92 -7.39 -0.38
C GLY A 66 9.95 -7.21 0.74
N GLY A 67 9.50 -6.91 1.96
CA GLY A 67 10.33 -6.54 3.10
C GLY A 67 9.51 -5.95 4.25
N VAL A 68 10.15 -5.65 5.39
CA VAL A 68 9.50 -4.88 6.48
C VAL A 68 9.85 -3.38 6.41
N THR A 69 10.86 -3.01 5.63
CA THR A 69 11.22 -1.63 5.32
C THR A 69 11.49 -1.46 3.83
N GLU A 70 11.61 -0.22 3.39
CA GLU A 70 11.95 0.15 2.01
C GLU A 70 13.33 -0.41 1.62
N GLU A 71 14.27 -0.45 2.57
CA GLU A 71 15.62 -0.98 2.39
C GLU A 71 15.61 -2.51 2.22
N ASP A 72 14.78 -3.24 2.97
CA ASP A 72 14.59 -4.69 2.80
C ASP A 72 14.09 -5.03 1.37
N CYS A 73 13.34 -4.12 0.74
CA CYS A 73 12.80 -4.32 -0.60
C CYS A 73 13.83 -4.13 -1.73
N ILE A 74 14.97 -3.46 -1.47
CA ILE A 74 15.97 -3.09 -2.50
C ILE A 74 16.40 -4.29 -3.38
N PRO A 75 16.72 -5.48 -2.83
CA PRO A 75 17.13 -6.62 -3.66
C PRO A 75 16.04 -7.03 -4.66
N THR A 76 14.78 -7.03 -4.24
CA THR A 76 13.64 -7.37 -5.10
C THR A 76 13.40 -6.28 -6.14
N ILE A 77 13.45 -5.01 -5.74
CA ILE A 77 13.31 -3.86 -6.64
C ILE A 77 14.37 -3.91 -7.75
N ASN A 78 15.64 -4.10 -7.39
CA ASN A 78 16.74 -4.17 -8.35
C ASN A 78 16.60 -5.37 -9.29
N LYS A 79 16.16 -6.52 -8.77
CA LYS A 79 15.93 -7.73 -9.55
C LYS A 79 14.83 -7.51 -10.60
N LEU A 80 13.71 -6.90 -10.23
CA LEU A 80 12.63 -6.53 -11.15
C LEU A 80 13.08 -5.48 -12.16
N HIS A 81 13.77 -4.43 -11.69
CA HIS A 81 14.24 -3.35 -12.53
C HIS A 81 15.26 -3.80 -13.57
N SER A 82 16.05 -4.85 -13.29
CA SER A 82 16.94 -5.48 -14.28
C SER A 82 16.22 -6.05 -15.51
N LYS A 83 14.89 -6.24 -15.43
CA LYS A 83 14.01 -6.66 -16.53
C LYS A 83 13.12 -5.52 -17.04
N GLY A 84 13.41 -4.27 -16.66
CA GLY A 84 12.59 -3.11 -17.03
C GLY A 84 11.27 -3.01 -16.27
N VAL A 85 11.12 -3.74 -15.15
CA VAL A 85 9.90 -3.71 -14.32
C VAL A 85 10.13 -2.79 -13.12
N SER A 86 9.33 -1.73 -13.02
CA SER A 86 9.34 -0.83 -11.87
C SER A 86 8.57 -1.43 -10.68
N SER A 87 8.82 -0.93 -9.48
CA SER A 87 8.19 -1.39 -8.24
C SER A 87 7.48 -0.24 -7.54
N VAL A 88 6.23 -0.46 -7.15
CA VAL A 88 5.50 0.41 -6.23
C VAL A 88 5.65 -0.15 -4.83
N LEU A 89 6.00 0.70 -3.87
CA LEU A 89 6.04 0.32 -2.46
C LEU A 89 4.68 0.59 -1.84
N ASP A 90 3.92 -0.48 -1.66
CA ASP A 90 2.62 -0.44 -1.00
C ASP A 90 2.78 -0.72 0.50
N TYR A 91 2.29 0.21 1.33
CA TYR A 91 2.30 0.07 2.77
C TYR A 91 1.04 -0.67 3.22
N SER A 92 1.21 -1.96 3.50
CA SER A 92 0.14 -2.88 3.87
C SER A 92 -0.38 -2.70 5.30
N VAL A 93 -1.01 -1.56 5.61
CA VAL A 93 -1.82 -1.38 6.83
C VAL A 93 -3.21 -0.88 6.47
N GLU A 94 -4.23 -1.54 7.01
CA GLU A 94 -5.65 -1.34 6.71
C GLU A 94 -6.46 -1.27 8.02
N GLY A 95 -7.63 -0.63 7.98
CA GLY A 95 -8.56 -0.61 9.12
C GLY A 95 -8.04 0.13 10.35
N LYS A 96 -7.29 1.22 10.12
CA LYS A 96 -6.79 2.11 11.18
C LYS A 96 -7.96 2.93 11.74
N GLU A 97 -7.97 3.10 13.06
CA GLU A 97 -9.02 3.85 13.77
C GLU A 97 -8.43 4.91 14.70
N ALA A 98 -7.10 4.95 14.88
CA ALA A 98 -6.43 5.90 15.75
C ALA A 98 -5.58 6.93 14.99
N GLU A 99 -5.63 8.18 15.46
CA GLU A 99 -4.90 9.31 14.89
C GLU A 99 -3.38 9.09 14.79
N SER A 100 -2.78 8.40 15.78
CA SER A 100 -1.37 8.04 15.74
C SER A 100 -1.04 7.11 14.57
N GLU A 101 -1.95 6.20 14.22
CA GLU A 101 -1.75 5.28 13.11
C GLU A 101 -1.83 6.02 11.77
N PHE A 102 -2.74 7.00 11.63
CA PHE A 102 -2.79 7.86 10.44
C PHE A 102 -1.53 8.72 10.29
N ASP A 103 -0.98 9.21 11.39
CA ASP A 103 0.29 9.96 11.40
C ASP A 103 1.49 9.07 11.04
N GLU A 104 1.48 7.78 11.43
CA GLU A 104 2.46 6.80 10.97
C GLU A 104 2.34 6.53 9.46
N THR A 105 1.12 6.45 8.92
CA THR A 105 0.92 6.35 7.46
C THR A 105 1.49 7.58 6.76
N LEU A 106 1.19 8.79 7.23
CA LEU A 106 1.74 10.03 6.70
C LEU A 106 3.28 9.95 6.66
N ALA A 107 3.91 9.61 7.79
CA ALA A 107 5.36 9.50 7.88
C ALA A 107 5.93 8.46 6.90
N LYS A 108 5.23 7.34 6.71
CA LYS A 108 5.60 6.30 5.75
C LYS A 108 5.53 6.80 4.31
N VAL A 109 4.46 7.48 3.92
CA VAL A 109 4.33 8.06 2.57
C VAL A 109 5.44 9.07 2.30
N LEU A 110 5.73 9.97 3.25
CA LEU A 110 6.84 10.92 3.13
C LEU A 110 8.20 10.22 3.01
N LYS A 111 8.40 9.09 3.71
CA LYS A 111 9.60 8.26 3.57
C LYS A 111 9.70 7.66 2.16
N VAL A 112 8.60 7.14 1.62
CA VAL A 112 8.55 6.59 0.25
C VAL A 112 8.84 7.67 -0.80
N ILE A 113 8.31 8.88 -0.64
CA ILE A 113 8.61 10.02 -1.54
C ILE A 113 10.12 10.31 -1.58
N ASN A 114 10.78 10.37 -0.42
CA ASN A 114 12.23 10.53 -0.34
C ASN A 114 12.99 9.36 -0.98
N PHE A 115 12.54 8.14 -0.69
CA PHE A 115 13.18 6.92 -1.16
C PHE A 115 13.08 6.75 -2.67
N GLY A 116 11.89 6.98 -3.25
CA GLY A 116 11.67 6.93 -4.69
C GLY A 116 12.37 8.05 -5.45
N LYS A 117 12.56 9.23 -4.85
CA LYS A 117 13.29 10.32 -5.49
C LYS A 117 14.73 9.95 -5.87
N VAL A 118 15.38 9.10 -5.06
CA VAL A 118 16.74 8.62 -5.31
C VAL A 118 16.79 7.26 -6.01
N ASN A 119 15.64 6.60 -6.22
CA ASN A 119 15.54 5.28 -6.82
C ASN A 119 14.62 5.27 -8.06
N LYS A 120 15.23 5.26 -9.24
CA LYS A 120 14.52 5.29 -10.54
C LYS A 120 13.60 4.09 -10.78
N ALA A 121 13.74 3.00 -10.03
CA ALA A 121 12.85 1.86 -10.14
C ALA A 121 11.48 2.08 -9.46
N ILE A 122 11.29 3.21 -8.76
CA ILE A 122 10.07 3.53 -8.03
C ILE A 122 9.40 4.75 -8.67
N PRO A 123 8.25 4.56 -9.35
CA PRO A 123 7.64 5.62 -10.15
C PRO A 123 6.68 6.51 -9.35
N PHE A 124 6.06 5.97 -8.30
CA PHE A 124 5.04 6.64 -7.49
C PHE A 124 5.24 6.36 -6.00
N ALA A 125 4.82 7.28 -5.16
CA ALA A 125 4.42 6.96 -3.79
C ALA A 125 2.92 6.68 -3.81
N VAL A 126 2.54 5.53 -3.26
CA VAL A 126 1.15 5.08 -3.25
C VAL A 126 0.61 5.05 -1.84
N PHE A 127 -0.65 5.45 -1.68
CA PHE A 127 -1.36 5.34 -0.42
C PHE A 127 -2.87 5.26 -0.63
N LYS A 128 -3.53 4.63 0.33
CA LYS A 128 -4.98 4.52 0.44
C LYS A 128 -5.54 5.71 1.22
N PRO A 129 -6.63 6.36 0.77
CA PRO A 129 -7.31 7.41 1.52
C PRO A 129 -7.55 7.10 3.00
N THR A 130 -8.07 5.91 3.31
CA THR A 130 -8.38 5.48 4.69
C THR A 130 -7.13 5.15 5.51
N GLY A 131 -5.96 5.12 4.88
CA GLY A 131 -4.67 5.14 5.58
C GLY A 131 -4.42 6.47 6.32
N LEU A 132 -5.15 7.54 5.99
CA LEU A 132 -4.96 8.90 6.52
C LEU A 132 -6.17 9.42 7.34
N GLY A 133 -7.24 8.63 7.46
CA GLY A 133 -8.43 8.95 8.25
C GLY A 133 -9.37 7.75 8.35
N ARG A 134 -10.27 7.74 9.35
CA ARG A 134 -11.14 6.59 9.58
C ARG A 134 -12.08 6.35 8.39
N PHE A 135 -12.27 5.08 8.04
CA PHE A 135 -13.17 4.67 6.97
C PHE A 135 -14.58 5.28 7.13
N ALA A 136 -15.13 5.19 8.34
CA ALA A 136 -16.48 5.66 8.65
C ALA A 136 -16.67 7.17 8.40
N LEU A 137 -15.62 7.98 8.49
CA LEU A 137 -15.69 9.42 8.23
C LEU A 137 -15.89 9.69 6.74
N PHE A 138 -15.10 9.01 5.89
CA PHE A 138 -15.25 9.13 4.45
C PHE A 138 -16.63 8.62 3.97
N GLN A 139 -17.10 7.49 4.51
CA GLN A 139 -18.43 6.99 4.22
C GLN A 139 -19.50 8.03 4.59
N LYS A 140 -19.44 8.56 5.81
CA LYS A 140 -20.40 9.54 6.32
C LYS A 140 -20.48 10.80 5.43
N ILE A 141 -19.34 11.28 4.94
CA ILE A 141 -19.25 12.42 4.01
C ILE A 141 -19.84 12.07 2.65
N THR A 142 -19.53 10.88 2.13
CA THR A 142 -20.09 10.36 0.86
C THR A 142 -21.61 10.26 0.93
N GLU A 143 -22.15 9.78 2.04
CA GLU A 143 -23.58 9.66 2.31
C GLU A 143 -24.26 11.00 2.67
N LYS A 144 -23.49 12.10 2.70
CA LYS A 144 -23.95 13.48 3.00
C LYS A 144 -24.59 13.61 4.37
N GLU A 145 -24.16 12.81 5.32
CA GLU A 145 -24.58 12.94 6.70
C GLU A 145 -23.88 14.12 7.40
N ALA A 146 -24.55 14.70 8.39
CA ALA A 146 -23.97 15.78 9.18
C ALA A 146 -22.85 15.26 10.09
N LEU A 147 -21.67 15.86 9.97
CA LEU A 147 -20.56 15.62 10.89
C LEU A 147 -20.84 16.30 12.24
N THR A 148 -20.46 15.65 13.33
CA THR A 148 -20.37 16.32 14.63
C THR A 148 -19.18 17.27 14.67
N ALA A 149 -19.14 18.17 15.65
CA ALA A 149 -18.02 19.10 15.81
C ALA A 149 -16.65 18.40 15.95
N ALA A 150 -16.61 17.22 16.58
CA ALA A 150 -15.38 16.43 16.69
C ALA A 150 -14.97 15.82 15.34
N GLU A 151 -15.94 15.36 14.55
CA GLU A 151 -15.70 14.76 13.24
C GLU A 151 -15.29 15.81 12.21
N GLU A 152 -15.78 17.04 12.31
CA GLU A 152 -15.30 18.16 11.50
C GLU A 152 -13.82 18.44 11.76
N VAL A 153 -13.40 18.47 13.02
CA VAL A 153 -11.98 18.63 13.38
C VAL A 153 -11.16 17.47 12.81
N GLU A 154 -11.65 16.24 12.93
CA GLU A 154 -10.98 15.09 12.35
C GLU A 154 -10.86 15.17 10.83
N TRP A 155 -11.91 15.60 10.14
CA TRP A 155 -11.90 15.76 8.69
C TRP A 155 -10.89 16.82 8.23
N GLN A 156 -10.73 17.91 9.00
CA GLN A 156 -9.66 18.86 8.72
C GLN A 156 -8.28 18.20 8.84
N ARG A 157 -8.04 17.37 9.85
CA ARG A 157 -6.78 16.64 9.99
C ARG A 157 -6.52 15.68 8.83
N VAL A 158 -7.55 15.00 8.32
CA VAL A 158 -7.44 14.18 7.11
C VAL A 158 -6.94 15.03 5.95
N LYS A 159 -7.63 16.15 5.64
CA LYS A 159 -7.23 17.05 4.56
C LYS A 159 -5.83 17.65 4.76
N GLU A 160 -5.45 17.97 5.99
CA GLU A 160 -4.09 18.43 6.33
C GLU A 160 -3.03 17.36 6.01
N ARG A 161 -3.27 16.08 6.34
CA ARG A 161 -2.34 14.99 5.98
C ARG A 161 -2.18 14.85 4.48
N PHE A 162 -3.29 14.87 3.74
CA PHE A 162 -3.29 14.87 2.27
C PHE A 162 -2.52 16.06 1.72
N ASP A 163 -2.71 17.26 2.28
CA ASP A 163 -1.99 18.47 1.88
C ASP A 163 -0.48 18.38 2.13
N ILE A 164 -0.07 17.90 3.30
CA ILE A 164 1.35 17.68 3.64
C ILE A 164 2.01 16.74 2.61
N ILE A 165 1.31 15.66 2.23
CA ILE A 165 1.79 14.71 1.23
C ILE A 165 1.88 15.38 -0.16
N GLY A 166 0.83 16.08 -0.59
CA GLY A 166 0.78 16.79 -1.86
C GLY A 166 1.89 17.83 -2.00
N LYS A 167 2.10 18.63 -0.94
CA LYS A 167 3.18 19.62 -0.87
C LYS A 167 4.55 18.96 -0.97
N ALA A 168 4.80 17.91 -0.19
CA ALA A 168 6.08 17.21 -0.21
C ALA A 168 6.37 16.57 -1.57
N ALA A 169 5.35 16.00 -2.22
CA ALA A 169 5.43 15.47 -3.57
C ALA A 169 5.77 16.58 -4.59
N HIS A 170 5.13 17.74 -4.46
CA HIS A 170 5.33 18.88 -5.35
C HIS A 170 6.75 19.44 -5.22
N GLU A 171 7.20 19.71 -4.00
CA GLU A 171 8.55 20.23 -3.70
C GLU A 171 9.65 19.29 -4.22
N LYS A 172 9.45 17.97 -4.11
CA LYS A 172 10.44 16.98 -4.58
C LYS A 172 10.23 16.60 -6.04
N GLY A 173 9.12 17.03 -6.62
CA GLY A 173 8.66 16.64 -7.92
C GLY A 173 8.50 15.12 -8.09
N PHE A 174 8.03 14.41 -7.07
CA PHE A 174 7.85 12.96 -7.11
C PHE A 174 6.35 12.60 -7.20
N PRO A 175 5.92 11.80 -8.18
CA PRO A 175 4.51 11.49 -8.39
C PRO A 175 3.84 10.73 -7.23
N LEU A 176 2.55 11.03 -7.02
CA LEU A 176 1.64 10.33 -6.10
C LEU A 176 0.60 9.57 -6.90
N LEU A 177 0.26 8.37 -6.47
CA LEU A 177 -0.92 7.65 -6.96
C LEU A 177 -1.77 7.27 -5.74
N VAL A 178 -3.00 7.79 -5.71
CA VAL A 178 -3.95 7.53 -4.62
C VAL A 178 -4.83 6.35 -5.03
N ASP A 179 -4.88 5.33 -4.19
CA ASP A 179 -5.67 4.12 -4.44
C ASP A 179 -7.16 4.38 -4.32
N GLY A 180 -7.94 3.69 -5.14
CA GLY A 180 -9.38 3.57 -4.98
C GLY A 180 -9.70 2.49 -3.95
N GLU A 181 -10.72 2.72 -3.14
CA GLU A 181 -11.17 1.81 -2.09
C GLU A 181 -12.63 1.41 -2.31
N GLU A 182 -13.44 1.40 -1.26
CA GLU A 182 -14.82 0.93 -1.34
C GLU A 182 -15.76 2.02 -1.89
N SER A 183 -16.65 1.61 -2.80
CA SER A 183 -17.57 2.52 -3.50
C SER A 183 -18.40 3.44 -2.59
N TRP A 184 -18.73 3.02 -1.37
CA TRP A 184 -19.54 3.80 -0.42
C TRP A 184 -18.75 4.83 0.40
N MET A 185 -17.43 4.93 0.20
CA MET A 185 -16.61 6.02 0.76
C MET A 185 -15.88 6.84 -0.31
N GLN A 186 -15.95 6.40 -1.57
CA GLN A 186 -15.08 6.87 -2.65
C GLN A 186 -15.33 8.34 -3.02
N ASP A 187 -16.59 8.83 -3.05
CA ASP A 187 -16.87 10.22 -3.42
C ASP A 187 -16.15 11.23 -2.50
N ALA A 188 -16.06 10.92 -1.20
CA ALA A 188 -15.34 11.76 -0.24
C ALA A 188 -13.83 11.73 -0.47
N ALA A 189 -13.27 10.56 -0.83
CA ALA A 189 -11.86 10.43 -1.17
C ALA A 189 -11.55 11.18 -2.48
N ASP A 190 -12.34 10.97 -3.52
CA ASP A 190 -12.20 11.61 -4.83
C ASP A 190 -12.21 13.13 -4.69
N ALA A 191 -13.14 13.70 -3.91
CA ALA A 191 -13.19 15.14 -3.68
C ALA A 191 -11.89 15.70 -3.06
N VAL A 192 -11.26 14.97 -2.13
CA VAL A 192 -9.98 15.38 -1.53
C VAL A 192 -8.82 15.26 -2.51
N VAL A 193 -8.80 14.18 -3.31
CA VAL A 193 -7.75 13.96 -4.31
C VAL A 193 -7.88 14.96 -5.46
N GLU A 194 -9.09 15.28 -5.90
CA GLU A 194 -9.36 16.31 -6.90
C GLU A 194 -8.90 17.69 -6.42
N ASP A 195 -9.15 18.06 -5.17
CA ASP A 195 -8.62 19.29 -4.59
C ASP A 195 -7.08 19.33 -4.61
N LEU A 196 -6.42 18.22 -4.27
CA LEU A 196 -4.97 18.10 -4.40
C LEU A 196 -4.48 18.23 -5.84
N MET A 197 -5.17 17.59 -6.80
CA MET A 197 -4.85 17.68 -8.21
C MET A 197 -4.98 19.14 -8.69
N LEU A 198 -6.07 19.82 -8.34
CA LEU A 198 -6.31 21.23 -8.66
C LEU A 198 -5.21 22.15 -8.12
N ARG A 199 -4.64 21.82 -6.95
CA ARG A 199 -3.59 22.64 -6.32
C ARG A 199 -2.19 22.30 -6.82
N TYR A 200 -1.85 21.03 -7.01
CA TYR A 200 -0.48 20.59 -7.25
C TYR A 200 -0.15 20.15 -8.68
N ASN A 201 -1.14 19.87 -9.54
CA ASN A 201 -0.95 19.52 -10.95
C ASN A 201 -0.92 20.74 -11.89
N GLN A 202 -0.19 21.81 -11.53
CA GLN A 202 -0.17 23.04 -12.32
C GLN A 202 0.61 22.89 -13.64
N GLU A 203 1.88 22.50 -13.55
CA GLU A 203 2.79 22.45 -14.70
C GLU A 203 2.85 21.06 -15.34
N ARG A 204 2.57 20.03 -14.56
CA ARG A 204 2.60 18.62 -14.98
C ARG A 204 1.75 17.76 -14.06
N PRO A 205 1.31 16.58 -14.54
CA PRO A 205 0.72 15.57 -13.66
C PRO A 205 1.70 15.17 -12.55
N LEU A 206 1.21 15.27 -11.31
CA LEU A 206 1.94 14.90 -10.11
C LEU A 206 1.09 13.99 -9.23
N VAL A 207 -0.16 14.37 -8.98
CA VAL A 207 -1.16 13.62 -8.23
C VAL A 207 -2.05 12.88 -9.22
N PHE A 208 -2.19 11.57 -9.04
CA PHE A 208 -3.03 10.69 -9.83
C PHE A 208 -4.07 10.03 -8.93
N ASN A 209 -5.33 10.02 -9.37
CA ASN A 209 -6.42 9.31 -8.69
C ASN A 209 -6.74 7.98 -9.39
N THR A 210 -7.26 7.02 -8.64
CA THR A 210 -7.82 5.77 -9.16
C THR A 210 -9.35 5.86 -9.11
N LEU A 211 -10.02 5.59 -10.24
CA LEU A 211 -11.47 5.70 -10.42
C LEU A 211 -12.12 4.35 -10.73
#